data_AF-A0A4Z0ETV6-F1
#
_entry.id   AF-A0A4Z0ETV6-F1
#
_cell.length_a   1.000
_cell.length_b   1.000
_cell.length_c   1.000
_cell.angle_alpha   90.00
_cell.angle_beta   90.00
_cell.angle_gamma   90.00
#
_symmetry.space_group_name_H-M   'P 1'
#
loop_
_entity.id
_entity.type
_entity.pdbx_description
1 polymer ?
#
loop_
_entity_poly.entity_id
_entity_poly.type
_entity_poly.pdbx_seq_one_letter_code
_entity_poly.pdbx_strand_id
1 'polypeptide(L)'
;MIKKLLFPVLLLLSGALSVALPGCKPREEELQTTGALAFSADTVKFDTVFTTIRTVTKRLWVYNRNPKAVNVDLVSLDNSATSPYTLIINGDLKQTATNLYIRGNDSLLILVRAQLKDSGQNGLAKDFVVQENLNFSTNGQSQHVLLRSFGQNIYLHDGTQPLPCNDVWTNDRPHVLYNTVVVPATCKLTIKPGTRIYAHAGATLLVEGTLLVNSDYAPGTAATDTVKAGNANIVRFSGDRSGEAQYATAPGQWTGIVLDAGSRSNVVRYALIQNSTFGILLYNPKNLSPRPDVTIQNSVIRYISGANVGFAGVASSTGLPGAGVLSLSGKATLENTLFSDCYEYAMLAYGGGDYSVNYCTIANYPAVSAVRQTPSLTFTNVSALDTMQRYPLSLRVTNSIVWGSIDDELLFQHYDDYKSSVVIQNSLLKTQLYKAATDAAGKPGLLKTGLNNLLNADPKFVRINTASNNDYHLAAGSPALARPLLPPFIPRDLLNLPRNAATPDLGAYETTK
;
A
#
# COMPACT_ATOMS: atom_id res chain seq x y z
N MET A 1 -78.19 15.58 -5.89
CA MET A 1 -78.30 14.11 -5.68
C MET A 1 -77.33 13.29 -6.55
N ILE A 2 -77.08 13.68 -7.81
CA ILE A 2 -76.20 12.93 -8.76
C ILE A 2 -74.74 12.75 -8.29
N LYS A 3 -74.15 13.73 -7.57
CA LYS A 3 -72.76 13.60 -7.05
C LYS A 3 -72.57 12.51 -5.99
N LYS A 4 -73.63 12.09 -5.26
CA LYS A 4 -73.52 11.05 -4.21
C LYS A 4 -73.52 9.62 -4.78
N LEU A 5 -74.01 9.41 -6.00
CA LEU A 5 -73.99 8.10 -6.67
C LEU A 5 -72.74 7.89 -7.55
N LEU A 6 -72.06 8.97 -7.97
CA LEU A 6 -70.90 8.84 -8.87
C LEU A 6 -69.70 8.18 -8.19
N PHE A 7 -69.47 8.47 -6.91
CA PHE A 7 -68.33 7.94 -6.15
C PHE A 7 -68.38 6.41 -5.97
N PRO A 8 -69.51 5.79 -5.52
CA PRO A 8 -69.59 4.33 -5.43
C PRO A 8 -69.53 3.64 -6.79
N VAL A 9 -70.05 4.26 -7.86
CA VAL A 9 -69.94 3.72 -9.22
C VAL A 9 -68.50 3.74 -9.73
N LEU A 10 -67.74 4.82 -9.44
CA LEU A 10 -66.32 4.90 -9.80
C LEU A 10 -65.48 3.85 -9.04
N LEU A 11 -65.80 3.60 -7.76
CA LEU A 11 -65.16 2.57 -6.93
C LEU A 11 -65.46 1.15 -7.43
N LEU A 12 -66.70 0.90 -7.85
CA LEU A 12 -67.09 -0.37 -8.48
C LEU A 12 -66.41 -0.55 -9.84
N LEU A 13 -66.29 0.50 -10.64
CA LEU A 13 -65.55 0.44 -11.91
C LEU A 13 -64.05 0.24 -11.70
N SER A 14 -63.44 0.92 -10.70
CA SER A 14 -62.01 0.72 -10.39
C SER A 14 -61.73 -0.67 -9.81
N GLY A 15 -62.67 -1.21 -9.03
CA GLY A 15 -62.61 -2.58 -8.54
C GLY A 15 -62.78 -3.61 -9.67
N ALA A 16 -63.71 -3.39 -10.58
CA ALA A 16 -63.88 -4.28 -11.74
C ALA A 16 -62.67 -4.24 -12.69
N LEU A 17 -62.06 -3.07 -12.88
CA LEU A 17 -60.91 -2.90 -13.76
C LEU A 17 -59.62 -3.50 -13.17
N SER A 18 -59.48 -3.55 -11.84
CA SER A 18 -58.33 -4.20 -11.19
C SER A 18 -58.39 -5.73 -11.19
N VAL A 19 -59.58 -6.34 -11.29
CA VAL A 19 -59.73 -7.80 -11.47
C VAL A 19 -59.55 -8.23 -12.93
N ALA A 20 -59.72 -7.31 -13.89
CA ALA A 20 -59.61 -7.59 -15.33
C ALA A 20 -58.18 -7.45 -15.90
N LEU A 21 -57.21 -7.00 -15.11
CA LEU A 21 -55.82 -7.01 -15.54
C LEU A 21 -55.35 -8.48 -15.64
N PRO A 22 -54.81 -8.93 -16.79
CA PRO A 22 -54.26 -10.27 -16.90
C PRO A 22 -53.13 -10.39 -15.88
N GLY A 23 -53.38 -11.14 -14.81
CA GLY A 23 -52.32 -11.53 -13.90
C GLY A 23 -51.27 -12.26 -14.72
N CYS A 24 -50.00 -11.81 -14.67
CA CYS A 24 -48.88 -12.56 -15.22
C CYS A 24 -48.85 -13.93 -14.53
N LYS A 25 -49.49 -14.95 -15.11
CA LYS A 25 -49.20 -16.33 -14.76
C LYS A 25 -47.73 -16.56 -15.13
N PRO A 26 -46.86 -16.94 -14.19
CA PRO A 26 -45.52 -17.38 -14.55
C PRO A 26 -45.68 -18.50 -15.58
N ARG A 27 -45.22 -18.26 -16.81
CA ARG A 27 -45.15 -19.32 -17.81
C ARG A 27 -44.07 -20.28 -17.31
N GLU A 28 -44.41 -21.56 -17.18
CA GLU A 28 -43.40 -22.56 -16.88
C GLU A 28 -42.32 -22.51 -17.97
N GLU A 29 -41.08 -22.33 -17.55
CA GLU A 29 -39.96 -22.25 -18.47
C GLU A 29 -39.70 -23.63 -19.07
N GLU A 30 -39.85 -23.73 -20.39
CA GLU A 30 -39.53 -24.93 -21.14
C GLU A 30 -38.03 -25.23 -21.04
N LEU A 31 -37.68 -26.49 -20.79
CA LEU A 31 -36.29 -26.95 -20.82
C LEU A 31 -35.81 -27.11 -22.26
N GLN A 32 -34.62 -26.61 -22.54
CA GLN A 32 -33.91 -26.83 -23.80
C GLN A 32 -32.93 -27.98 -23.64
N THR A 33 -33.02 -28.97 -24.53
CA THR A 33 -32.18 -30.18 -24.53
C THR A 33 -30.97 -30.09 -25.46
N THR A 34 -30.74 -28.91 -26.05
CA THR A 34 -29.61 -28.61 -26.94
C THR A 34 -29.03 -27.24 -26.59
N GLY A 35 -27.80 -26.95 -27.02
CA GLY A 35 -27.11 -25.70 -26.73
C GLY A 35 -26.10 -25.81 -25.58
N ALA A 36 -25.17 -24.86 -25.55
CA ALA A 36 -24.02 -24.83 -24.64
C ALA A 36 -24.11 -23.64 -23.68
N LEU A 37 -23.30 -23.68 -22.63
CA LEU A 37 -23.08 -22.56 -21.73
C LEU A 37 -22.00 -21.63 -22.30
N ALA A 38 -22.06 -20.35 -21.92
CA ALA A 38 -20.99 -19.39 -22.15
C ALA A 38 -20.37 -18.96 -20.82
N PHE A 39 -19.07 -18.72 -20.79
CA PHE A 39 -18.35 -18.38 -19.55
C PHE A 39 -17.78 -16.97 -19.64
N SER A 40 -17.69 -16.26 -18.50
CA SER A 40 -17.03 -14.95 -18.47
C SER A 40 -15.52 -15.03 -18.71
N ALA A 41 -14.92 -16.20 -18.56
CA ALA A 41 -13.51 -16.46 -18.82
C ALA A 41 -13.31 -17.92 -19.24
N ASP A 42 -12.33 -18.16 -20.10
CA ASP A 42 -11.81 -19.49 -20.45
C ASP A 42 -10.87 -20.04 -19.37
N THR A 43 -10.17 -19.15 -18.66
CA THR A 43 -9.28 -19.47 -17.55
C THR A 43 -9.49 -18.53 -16.36
N VAL A 44 -9.71 -19.08 -15.17
CA VAL A 44 -9.60 -18.35 -13.90
C VAL A 44 -8.17 -18.46 -13.38
N LYS A 45 -7.39 -17.39 -13.56
CA LYS A 45 -5.95 -17.34 -13.22
C LYS A 45 -5.71 -16.77 -11.83
N PHE A 46 -4.75 -17.29 -11.08
CA PHE A 46 -4.21 -16.72 -9.85
C PHE A 46 -2.68 -16.57 -10.00
N ASP A 47 -2.20 -15.33 -10.11
CA ASP A 47 -0.83 -15.04 -10.58
C ASP A 47 0.28 -15.28 -9.54
N THR A 48 0.00 -15.06 -8.26
CA THR A 48 0.93 -15.44 -7.17
C THR A 48 0.09 -15.95 -6.02
N VAL A 49 0.23 -17.23 -5.73
CA VAL A 49 -0.45 -17.89 -4.62
C VAL A 49 0.61 -18.40 -3.67
N PHE A 50 0.74 -17.72 -2.55
CA PHE A 50 1.58 -18.20 -1.46
C PHE A 50 1.02 -19.50 -0.93
N THR A 51 1.87 -20.51 -0.79
CA THR A 51 1.45 -21.79 -0.18
C THR A 51 0.96 -21.56 1.23
N THR A 52 0.06 -22.43 1.69
CA THR A 52 -0.64 -22.40 3.00
C THR A 52 -1.67 -21.27 3.19
N ILE A 53 -1.61 -20.19 2.40
CA ILE A 53 -2.53 -19.05 2.47
C ILE A 53 -3.68 -19.21 1.46
N ARG A 54 -4.89 -18.81 1.85
CA ARG A 54 -6.04 -18.74 0.94
C ARG A 54 -5.95 -17.52 0.03
N THR A 55 -6.20 -17.71 -1.26
CA THR A 55 -6.30 -16.59 -2.20
C THR A 55 -7.55 -15.76 -1.97
N VAL A 56 -7.58 -14.60 -2.61
CA VAL A 56 -8.82 -13.89 -2.91
C VAL A 56 -9.80 -14.78 -3.66
N THR A 57 -11.08 -14.45 -3.54
CA THR A 57 -12.15 -15.15 -4.24
C THR A 57 -12.41 -14.48 -5.59
N LYS A 58 -12.24 -15.22 -6.70
CA LYS A 58 -12.54 -14.77 -8.06
C LYS A 58 -13.94 -15.18 -8.47
N ARG A 59 -14.57 -14.34 -9.30
CA ARG A 59 -15.93 -14.56 -9.84
C ARG A 59 -15.82 -15.19 -11.22
N LEU A 60 -16.58 -16.26 -11.44
CA LEU A 60 -16.83 -16.87 -12.74
C LEU A 60 -18.33 -16.83 -12.99
N TRP A 61 -18.74 -16.06 -13.99
CA TRP A 61 -20.13 -16.09 -14.45
C TRP A 61 -20.31 -17.15 -15.51
N VAL A 62 -21.35 -17.95 -15.32
CA VAL A 62 -21.79 -19.00 -16.23
C VAL A 62 -23.12 -18.56 -16.82
N TYR A 63 -23.15 -18.26 -18.11
CA TYR A 63 -24.30 -17.72 -18.80
C TYR A 63 -25.03 -18.81 -19.57
N ASN A 64 -26.34 -18.87 -19.37
CA ASN A 64 -27.23 -19.52 -20.32
C ASN A 64 -27.67 -18.49 -21.36
N ARG A 65 -26.98 -18.45 -22.51
CA ARG A 65 -27.35 -17.57 -23.64
C ARG A 65 -28.48 -18.15 -24.50
N ASN A 66 -29.00 -19.33 -24.15
CA ASN A 66 -30.14 -19.92 -24.83
C ASN A 66 -31.44 -19.20 -24.40
N PRO A 67 -32.45 -19.14 -25.28
CA PRO A 67 -33.71 -18.46 -25.00
C PRO A 67 -34.57 -19.18 -23.95
N LYS A 68 -34.30 -20.47 -23.70
CA LYS A 68 -35.02 -21.35 -22.79
C LYS A 68 -34.09 -21.83 -21.68
N ALA A 69 -34.67 -22.35 -20.60
CA ALA A 69 -33.90 -22.83 -19.46
C ALA A 69 -33.06 -24.07 -19.83
N VAL A 70 -31.91 -24.22 -19.18
CA VAL A 70 -31.03 -25.39 -19.31
C VAL A 70 -30.84 -26.04 -17.95
N ASN A 71 -30.71 -27.36 -17.94
CA ASN A 71 -30.30 -28.11 -16.76
C ASN A 71 -28.84 -28.51 -16.91
N VAL A 72 -27.99 -28.06 -15.99
CA VAL A 72 -26.59 -28.45 -15.92
C VAL A 72 -26.52 -29.71 -15.05
N ASP A 73 -26.30 -30.85 -15.70
CA ASP A 73 -26.29 -32.16 -15.07
C ASP A 73 -25.21 -32.26 -13.98
N LEU A 74 -24.02 -31.71 -14.26
CA LEU A 74 -22.88 -31.77 -13.37
C LEU A 74 -22.01 -30.52 -13.51
N VAL A 75 -21.62 -29.97 -12.36
CA VAL A 75 -20.49 -29.05 -12.21
C VAL A 75 -19.52 -29.67 -11.21
N SER A 76 -18.28 -29.93 -11.60
CA SER A 76 -17.29 -30.55 -10.71
C SER A 76 -15.85 -30.21 -11.09
N LEU A 77 -14.98 -30.23 -10.08
CA LEU A 77 -13.54 -30.24 -10.30
C LEU A 77 -13.07 -31.65 -10.73
N ASP A 78 -11.97 -31.74 -11.48
CA ASP A 78 -11.36 -33.04 -11.85
C ASP A 78 -11.10 -33.93 -10.61
N ASN A 79 -10.59 -33.33 -9.53
CA ASN A 79 -10.25 -34.02 -8.29
C ASN A 79 -10.91 -33.33 -7.08
N SER A 80 -12.23 -33.28 -7.06
CA SER A 80 -13.02 -32.54 -6.04
C SER A 80 -12.67 -32.84 -4.57
N ALA A 81 -12.18 -34.04 -4.26
CA ALA A 81 -11.79 -34.45 -2.90
C ALA A 81 -10.42 -33.90 -2.43
N THR A 82 -9.48 -33.69 -3.34
CA THR A 82 -8.10 -33.27 -3.02
C THR A 82 -7.72 -31.94 -3.65
N SER A 83 -8.64 -31.33 -4.39
CA SER A 83 -8.44 -30.08 -5.09
C SER A 83 -7.97 -28.97 -4.14
N PRO A 84 -6.95 -28.20 -4.53
CA PRO A 84 -6.58 -26.98 -3.82
C PRO A 84 -7.56 -25.83 -4.10
N TYR A 85 -8.49 -25.98 -5.04
CA TYR A 85 -9.54 -25.01 -5.31
C TYR A 85 -10.76 -25.29 -4.45
N THR A 86 -11.43 -24.22 -4.02
CA THR A 86 -12.71 -24.27 -3.31
C THR A 86 -13.74 -23.47 -4.10
N LEU A 87 -14.88 -24.10 -4.35
CA LEU A 87 -15.99 -23.50 -5.08
C LEU A 87 -17.13 -23.10 -4.14
N ILE A 88 -17.73 -21.95 -4.43
CA ILE A 88 -19.06 -21.58 -3.92
C ILE A 88 -19.96 -21.46 -5.14
N ILE A 89 -20.89 -22.40 -5.30
CA ILE A 89 -21.74 -22.53 -6.48
C ILE A 89 -23.16 -22.09 -6.09
N ASN A 90 -23.64 -21.00 -6.70
CA ASN A 90 -24.92 -20.39 -6.39
C ASN A 90 -25.11 -20.00 -4.90
N GLY A 91 -24.02 -19.65 -4.21
CA GLY A 91 -24.04 -19.31 -2.78
C GLY A 91 -23.73 -20.49 -1.84
N ASP A 92 -23.74 -21.73 -2.33
CA ASP A 92 -23.42 -22.91 -1.51
C ASP A 92 -21.94 -23.29 -1.62
N LEU A 93 -21.28 -23.52 -0.49
CA LEU A 93 -19.91 -24.04 -0.45
C LEU A 93 -19.90 -25.54 -0.80
N LYS A 94 -19.67 -25.86 -2.07
CA LYS A 94 -19.67 -27.24 -2.59
C LYS A 94 -18.72 -27.38 -3.78
N GLN A 95 -17.94 -28.46 -3.80
CA GLN A 95 -16.97 -28.77 -4.86
C GLN A 95 -17.60 -29.47 -6.08
N THR A 96 -18.81 -29.98 -5.89
CA THR A 96 -19.61 -30.63 -6.92
C THR A 96 -21.06 -30.18 -6.76
N ALA A 97 -21.75 -29.96 -7.86
CA ALA A 97 -23.17 -29.68 -7.91
C ALA A 97 -23.82 -30.43 -9.07
N THR A 98 -25.04 -30.90 -8.89
CA THR A 98 -25.81 -31.60 -9.90
C THR A 98 -27.16 -30.94 -10.09
N ASN A 99 -27.75 -31.13 -11.27
CA ASN A 99 -29.08 -30.63 -11.63
C ASN A 99 -29.26 -29.12 -11.34
N LEU A 100 -28.30 -28.30 -11.78
CA LEU A 100 -28.40 -26.85 -11.64
C LEU A 100 -29.26 -26.28 -12.75
N TYR A 101 -30.38 -25.68 -12.37
CA TYR A 101 -31.31 -25.02 -13.27
C TYR A 101 -30.89 -23.57 -13.53
N ILE A 102 -30.65 -23.22 -14.81
CA ILE A 102 -30.35 -21.85 -15.23
C ILE A 102 -31.41 -21.40 -16.23
N ARG A 103 -32.10 -20.31 -15.91
CA ARG A 103 -33.16 -19.73 -16.75
C ARG A 103 -32.64 -19.26 -18.12
N GLY A 104 -33.54 -19.13 -19.08
CA GLY A 104 -33.23 -18.58 -20.39
C GLY A 104 -32.69 -17.16 -20.29
N ASN A 105 -31.59 -16.87 -20.97
CA ASN A 105 -30.88 -15.58 -20.91
C ASN A 105 -30.40 -15.16 -19.50
N ASP A 106 -30.30 -16.10 -18.57
CA ASP A 106 -29.87 -15.84 -17.19
C ASP A 106 -28.45 -16.38 -16.94
N SER A 107 -27.98 -16.25 -15.70
CA SER A 107 -26.64 -16.64 -15.31
C SER A 107 -26.58 -17.23 -13.91
N LEU A 108 -25.55 -18.03 -13.71
CA LEU A 108 -25.13 -18.58 -12.44
C LEU A 108 -23.79 -17.96 -12.06
N LEU A 109 -23.65 -17.58 -10.78
CA LEU A 109 -22.36 -17.15 -10.24
C LEU A 109 -21.66 -18.32 -9.54
N ILE A 110 -20.41 -18.55 -9.92
CA ILE A 110 -19.48 -19.42 -9.21
C ILE A 110 -18.36 -18.55 -8.65
N LEU A 111 -18.08 -18.71 -7.36
CA LEU A 111 -16.93 -18.10 -6.72
C LEU A 111 -15.84 -19.15 -6.56
N VAL A 112 -14.62 -18.81 -6.96
CA VAL A 112 -13.45 -19.70 -6.94
C VAL A 112 -12.38 -19.08 -6.05
N ARG A 113 -11.85 -19.85 -5.10
CA ARG A 113 -10.65 -19.50 -4.34
C ARG A 113 -9.69 -20.69 -4.31
N ALA A 114 -8.42 -20.46 -4.09
CA ALA A 114 -7.41 -21.51 -3.98
C ALA A 114 -6.70 -21.46 -2.63
N GLN A 115 -6.21 -22.62 -2.18
CA GLN A 115 -5.26 -22.75 -1.08
C GLN A 115 -4.27 -23.86 -1.45
N LEU A 116 -3.09 -23.45 -1.89
CA LEU A 116 -2.06 -24.41 -2.30
C LEU A 116 -1.41 -25.02 -1.05
N LYS A 117 -1.20 -26.33 -1.07
CA LYS A 117 -0.45 -27.03 -0.03
C LYS A 117 1.02 -26.63 -0.13
N ASP A 118 1.71 -26.65 1.00
CA ASP A 118 3.16 -26.55 1.03
C ASP A 118 3.76 -27.74 0.27
N SER A 119 4.57 -27.47 -0.75
CA SER A 119 5.24 -28.50 -1.55
C SER A 119 6.55 -28.99 -0.92
N GLY A 120 6.87 -28.56 0.30
CA GLY A 120 8.02 -28.98 1.10
C GLY A 120 8.87 -27.81 1.59
N GLN A 121 9.05 -27.74 2.91
CA GLN A 121 9.79 -26.70 3.66
C GLN A 121 11.30 -26.59 3.30
N ASN A 122 11.89 -27.57 2.60
CA ASN A 122 13.35 -27.71 2.44
C ASN A 122 13.87 -27.43 1.01
N GLY A 123 13.04 -26.93 0.10
CA GLY A 123 13.46 -26.57 -1.27
C GLY A 123 13.56 -25.06 -1.49
N LEU A 124 14.43 -24.63 -2.43
CA LEU A 124 14.47 -23.26 -2.98
C LEU A 124 13.06 -22.79 -3.40
N ALA A 125 12.82 -21.48 -3.47
CA ALA A 125 11.62 -20.92 -4.11
C ALA A 125 11.44 -21.56 -5.51
N LYS A 126 10.54 -22.52 -5.61
CA LYS A 126 10.13 -23.10 -6.87
C LYS A 126 8.75 -22.55 -7.16
N ASP A 127 8.68 -21.68 -8.14
CA ASP A 127 7.40 -21.34 -8.72
C ASP A 127 6.87 -22.61 -9.40
N PHE A 128 5.65 -23.02 -9.04
CA PHE A 128 5.01 -24.18 -9.64
C PHE A 128 3.62 -23.80 -10.15
N VAL A 129 3.17 -24.49 -11.19
CA VAL A 129 1.86 -24.24 -11.78
C VAL A 129 0.92 -25.36 -11.34
N VAL A 130 -0.20 -24.99 -10.74
CA VAL A 130 -1.30 -25.91 -10.43
C VAL A 130 -2.44 -25.63 -11.39
N GLN A 131 -2.89 -26.65 -12.09
CA GLN A 131 -4.00 -26.58 -13.04
C GLN A 131 -5.05 -27.62 -12.71
N GLU A 132 -6.31 -27.24 -12.88
CA GLU A 132 -7.44 -28.15 -12.74
C GLU A 132 -8.60 -27.65 -13.58
N ASN A 133 -9.35 -28.56 -14.21
CA ASN A 133 -10.55 -28.18 -14.94
C ASN A 133 -11.74 -28.10 -13.99
N LEU A 134 -12.51 -27.02 -14.12
CA LEU A 134 -13.88 -26.95 -13.64
C LEU A 134 -14.79 -27.39 -14.79
N ASN A 135 -15.32 -28.60 -14.67
CA ASN A 135 -16.08 -29.28 -15.70
C ASN A 135 -17.58 -28.97 -15.56
N PHE A 136 -18.24 -28.85 -16.70
CA PHE A 136 -19.68 -28.64 -16.86
C PHE A 136 -20.22 -29.70 -17.82
N SER A 137 -21.25 -30.44 -17.40
CA SER A 137 -22.06 -31.29 -18.26
C SER A 137 -23.43 -30.65 -18.43
N THR A 138 -23.83 -30.36 -19.66
CA THR A 138 -25.13 -29.73 -19.97
C THR A 138 -25.62 -30.28 -21.30
N ASN A 139 -26.84 -30.82 -21.34
CA ASN A 139 -27.43 -31.33 -22.59
C ASN A 139 -26.55 -32.36 -23.32
N GLY A 140 -25.83 -33.20 -22.57
CA GLY A 140 -24.88 -34.19 -23.12
C GLY A 140 -23.59 -33.59 -23.70
N GLN A 141 -23.37 -32.28 -23.59
CA GLN A 141 -22.13 -31.60 -23.95
C GLN A 141 -21.25 -31.41 -22.71
N SER A 142 -19.94 -31.62 -22.89
CA SER A 142 -18.94 -31.33 -21.86
C SER A 142 -18.17 -30.07 -22.19
N GLN A 143 -18.13 -29.13 -21.26
CA GLN A 143 -17.35 -27.90 -21.35
C GLN A 143 -16.51 -27.76 -20.08
N HIS A 144 -15.41 -27.01 -20.15
CA HIS A 144 -14.60 -26.72 -18.98
C HIS A 144 -14.11 -25.28 -18.97
N VAL A 145 -13.82 -24.81 -17.76
CA VAL A 145 -13.05 -23.59 -17.51
C VAL A 145 -11.79 -24.00 -16.77
N LEU A 146 -10.63 -23.54 -17.25
CA LEU A 146 -9.35 -23.88 -16.64
C LEU A 146 -9.12 -23.05 -15.37
N LEU A 147 -8.85 -23.69 -14.23
CA LEU A 147 -8.37 -23.03 -13.03
C LEU A 147 -6.85 -23.13 -13.00
N ARG A 148 -6.15 -22.00 -12.94
CA ARG A 148 -4.68 -21.96 -12.99
C ARG A 148 -4.09 -21.09 -11.89
N SER A 149 -3.24 -21.66 -11.06
CA SER A 149 -2.53 -20.95 -9.99
C SER A 149 -1.03 -21.09 -10.14
N PHE A 150 -0.30 -20.00 -9.95
CA PHE A 150 1.16 -19.99 -9.85
C PHE A 150 1.53 -19.96 -8.36
N GLY A 151 1.92 -21.11 -7.84
CA GLY A 151 2.28 -21.31 -6.43
C GLY A 151 3.70 -20.89 -6.13
N GLN A 152 3.90 -20.29 -4.96
CA GLN A 152 5.21 -19.88 -4.46
C GLN A 152 5.35 -20.29 -2.98
N ASN A 153 6.44 -20.99 -2.67
CA ASN A 153 6.76 -21.37 -1.29
C ASN A 153 7.27 -20.16 -0.50
N ILE A 154 6.86 -20.08 0.77
CA ILE A 154 7.10 -18.92 1.63
C ILE A 154 7.59 -19.31 3.02
N TYR A 155 8.18 -18.34 3.71
CA TYR A 155 8.23 -18.31 5.17
C TYR A 155 6.99 -17.59 5.69
N LEU A 156 6.04 -18.33 6.25
CA LEU A 156 4.85 -17.74 6.87
C LEU A 156 5.16 -17.31 8.31
N HIS A 157 4.94 -16.03 8.59
CA HIS A 157 4.98 -15.44 9.93
C HIS A 157 3.55 -15.09 10.32
N ASP A 158 2.87 -16.02 10.98
CA ASP A 158 1.44 -15.92 11.29
C ASP A 158 1.14 -15.10 12.56
N GLY A 159 2.17 -14.66 13.29
CA GLY A 159 2.01 -13.87 14.51
C GLY A 159 1.45 -14.64 15.71
N THR A 160 1.36 -15.98 15.64
CA THR A 160 0.93 -16.81 16.77
C THR A 160 1.97 -16.86 17.88
N GLN A 161 3.25 -16.70 17.52
CA GLN A 161 4.38 -16.60 18.43
C GLN A 161 5.30 -15.44 17.99
N PRO A 162 6.04 -14.82 18.92
CA PRO A 162 7.10 -13.88 18.55
C PRO A 162 8.20 -14.55 17.72
N LEU A 163 8.94 -13.76 16.93
CA LEU A 163 10.07 -14.26 16.17
C LEU A 163 11.19 -14.78 17.07
N PRO A 164 11.96 -15.79 16.62
CA PRO A 164 13.17 -16.21 17.30
C PRO A 164 14.15 -15.04 17.53
N CYS A 165 14.91 -15.10 18.61
CA CYS A 165 15.89 -14.06 18.89
C CYS A 165 17.05 -14.12 17.87
N ASN A 166 17.44 -12.97 17.32
CA ASN A 166 18.47 -12.86 16.28
C ASN A 166 18.10 -13.57 14.98
N ASP A 167 16.81 -13.59 14.65
CA ASP A 167 16.31 -14.15 13.39
C ASP A 167 16.91 -13.43 12.17
N VAL A 168 17.12 -14.17 11.10
CA VAL A 168 17.73 -13.70 9.86
C VAL A 168 16.86 -14.10 8.68
N TRP A 169 16.30 -13.09 8.02
CA TRP A 169 15.47 -13.30 6.84
C TRP A 169 16.30 -13.16 5.56
N THR A 170 16.47 -14.28 4.86
CA THR A 170 17.22 -14.38 3.61
C THR A 170 16.32 -14.16 2.39
N ASN A 171 16.92 -14.11 1.20
CA ASN A 171 16.21 -13.89 -0.06
C ASN A 171 15.95 -15.19 -0.86
N ASP A 172 16.15 -16.35 -0.25
CA ASP A 172 15.94 -17.65 -0.89
C ASP A 172 14.45 -17.91 -1.16
N ARG A 173 13.57 -17.37 -0.30
CA ARG A 173 12.11 -17.41 -0.40
C ARG A 173 11.47 -16.14 0.14
N PRO A 174 10.26 -15.76 -0.33
CA PRO A 174 9.52 -14.66 0.28
C PRO A 174 9.09 -14.94 1.71
N HIS A 175 9.07 -13.88 2.52
CA HIS A 175 8.50 -13.87 3.87
C HIS A 175 7.11 -13.25 3.80
N VAL A 176 6.10 -13.89 4.42
CA VAL A 176 4.72 -13.39 4.42
C VAL A 176 4.24 -13.16 5.84
N LEU A 177 3.77 -11.95 6.13
CA LEU A 177 3.19 -11.55 7.42
C LEU A 177 1.67 -11.65 7.32
N TYR A 178 1.01 -12.37 8.23
CA TYR A 178 -0.46 -12.49 8.21
C TYR A 178 -1.17 -11.69 9.31
N ASN A 179 -0.54 -11.59 10.49
CA ASN A 179 -1.03 -10.82 11.64
C ASN A 179 0.07 -9.87 12.15
N THR A 180 0.07 -9.58 13.45
CA THR A 180 1.19 -8.89 14.11
C THR A 180 2.34 -9.87 14.35
N VAL A 181 3.44 -9.65 13.64
CA VAL A 181 4.70 -10.39 13.80
C VAL A 181 5.62 -9.58 14.70
N VAL A 182 6.00 -10.14 15.84
CA VAL A 182 6.73 -9.42 16.90
C VAL A 182 8.21 -9.76 16.86
N VAL A 183 9.08 -8.75 16.77
CA VAL A 183 10.51 -8.85 17.11
C VAL A 183 10.62 -8.53 18.61
N PRO A 184 10.90 -9.51 19.49
CA PRO A 184 10.87 -9.30 20.93
C PRO A 184 11.86 -8.24 21.41
N ALA A 185 11.57 -7.65 22.56
CA ALA A 185 12.53 -6.78 23.26
C ALA A 185 13.90 -7.47 23.41
N THR A 186 14.98 -6.70 23.30
CA THR A 186 16.39 -7.17 23.33
C THR A 186 16.84 -8.05 22.15
N CYS A 187 15.92 -8.53 21.32
CA CYS A 187 16.23 -9.34 20.15
C CYS A 187 16.40 -8.50 18.89
N LYS A 188 17.05 -9.09 17.88
CA LYS A 188 17.28 -8.47 16.58
C LYS A 188 16.60 -9.27 15.47
N LEU A 189 16.04 -8.58 14.49
CA LEU A 189 15.68 -9.14 13.20
C LEU A 189 16.61 -8.54 12.13
N THR A 190 17.35 -9.39 11.43
CA THR A 190 18.21 -8.98 10.32
C THR A 190 17.62 -9.42 8.99
N ILE A 191 17.27 -8.47 8.13
CA ILE A 191 16.71 -8.73 6.81
C ILE A 191 17.79 -8.49 5.77
N LYS A 192 18.21 -9.57 5.10
CA LYS A 192 19.34 -9.59 4.16
C LYS A 192 19.02 -8.95 2.81
N PRO A 193 20.04 -8.61 2.01
CA PRO A 193 19.85 -7.99 0.71
C PRO A 193 18.92 -8.81 -0.20
N GLY A 194 17.97 -8.11 -0.83
CA GLY A 194 17.06 -8.67 -1.81
C GLY A 194 15.88 -9.46 -1.25
N THR A 195 15.71 -9.56 0.07
CA THR A 195 14.56 -10.22 0.68
C THR A 195 13.23 -9.60 0.23
N ARG A 196 12.23 -10.46 0.02
CA ARG A 196 10.86 -10.09 -0.36
C ARG A 196 9.94 -10.33 0.81
N ILE A 197 9.30 -9.27 1.29
CA ILE A 197 8.35 -9.32 2.40
C ILE A 197 6.99 -8.89 1.88
N TYR A 198 6.02 -9.77 2.02
CA TYR A 198 4.62 -9.50 1.70
C TYR A 198 3.80 -9.48 2.98
N ALA A 199 2.83 -8.60 3.07
CA ALA A 199 2.00 -8.45 4.25
C ALA A 199 0.52 -8.56 3.86
N HIS A 200 -0.21 -9.41 4.58
CA HIS A 200 -1.65 -9.53 4.45
C HIS A 200 -2.35 -8.27 4.98
N ALA A 201 -3.63 -8.12 4.61
CA ALA A 201 -4.47 -7.04 5.13
C ALA A 201 -4.47 -7.01 6.67
N GLY A 202 -4.07 -5.87 7.24
CA GLY A 202 -3.96 -5.65 8.69
C GLY A 202 -2.69 -6.20 9.35
N ALA A 203 -1.83 -6.92 8.61
CA ALA A 203 -0.57 -7.44 9.16
C ALA A 203 0.38 -6.30 9.55
N THR A 204 1.15 -6.53 10.61
CA THR A 204 2.04 -5.54 11.23
C THR A 204 3.37 -6.18 11.57
N LEU A 205 4.49 -5.53 11.27
CA LEU A 205 5.79 -5.90 11.84
C LEU A 205 6.02 -5.04 13.08
N LEU A 206 5.73 -5.59 14.26
CA LEU A 206 5.95 -4.91 15.55
C LEU A 206 7.36 -5.21 16.03
N VAL A 207 8.14 -4.17 16.28
CA VAL A 207 9.53 -4.26 16.70
C VAL A 207 9.63 -3.69 18.10
N GLU A 208 9.82 -4.54 19.10
CA GLU A 208 10.15 -4.15 20.47
C GLU A 208 11.68 -4.12 20.68
N GLY A 209 12.41 -4.93 19.92
CA GLY A 209 13.87 -4.99 19.88
C GLY A 209 14.49 -4.08 18.81
N THR A 210 15.29 -4.68 17.92
CA THR A 210 15.99 -3.98 16.83
C THR A 210 15.68 -4.59 15.47
N LEU A 211 15.40 -3.74 14.49
CA LEU A 211 15.24 -4.08 13.09
C LEU A 211 16.44 -3.60 12.27
N LEU A 212 17.07 -4.52 11.54
CA LEU A 212 18.19 -4.25 10.65
C LEU A 212 17.83 -4.67 9.22
N VAL A 213 17.38 -3.71 8.40
CA VAL A 213 17.02 -3.94 7.00
C VAL A 213 18.17 -3.55 6.09
N ASN A 214 18.70 -4.53 5.36
CA ASN A 214 19.78 -4.36 4.39
C ASN A 214 21.02 -3.66 4.97
N SER A 215 21.22 -3.78 6.28
CA SER A 215 22.19 -2.99 7.03
C SER A 215 23.63 -3.28 6.61
N ASP A 216 23.89 -4.51 6.17
CA ASP A 216 25.18 -5.03 5.71
C ASP A 216 25.39 -4.92 4.19
N TYR A 217 24.44 -4.34 3.44
CA TYR A 217 24.63 -4.12 2.02
C TYR A 217 25.62 -2.99 1.74
N ALA A 218 26.57 -3.30 0.87
CA ALA A 218 27.54 -2.39 0.31
C ALA A 218 27.39 -2.43 -1.23
N PRO A 219 26.82 -1.39 -1.86
CA PRO A 219 26.82 -1.31 -3.31
C PRO A 219 28.23 -1.04 -3.85
N GLY A 220 28.43 -1.29 -5.14
CA GLY A 220 29.69 -1.00 -5.80
C GLY A 220 30.03 0.50 -5.78
N THR A 221 31.31 0.82 -5.92
CA THR A 221 31.84 2.18 -5.81
C THR A 221 32.27 2.76 -7.16
N ALA A 222 32.01 2.09 -8.29
CA ALA A 222 32.25 2.70 -9.58
C ALA A 222 31.29 3.88 -9.81
N ALA A 223 31.66 4.81 -10.68
CA ALA A 223 30.82 5.95 -11.02
C ALA A 223 29.51 5.54 -11.74
N THR A 224 29.51 4.36 -12.35
CA THR A 224 28.38 3.80 -13.12
C THR A 224 27.53 2.80 -12.32
N ASP A 225 27.91 2.50 -11.06
CA ASP A 225 27.21 1.50 -10.24
C ASP A 225 25.90 2.06 -9.72
N THR A 226 24.79 1.64 -10.34
CA THR A 226 23.45 2.13 -10.01
C THR A 226 22.65 1.14 -9.18
N VAL A 227 22.01 1.64 -8.12
CA VAL A 227 21.09 0.91 -7.26
C VAL A 227 19.67 1.45 -7.46
N LYS A 228 18.93 0.86 -8.40
CA LYS A 228 17.54 1.27 -8.67
C LYS A 228 16.58 0.53 -7.74
N ALA A 229 15.40 1.10 -7.53
CA ALA A 229 14.31 0.45 -6.78
C ALA A 229 13.88 -0.92 -7.36
N GLY A 230 14.25 -1.22 -8.62
CA GLY A 230 14.06 -2.51 -9.31
C GLY A 230 15.18 -3.53 -9.11
N ASN A 231 16.32 -3.16 -8.52
CA ASN A 231 17.47 -4.05 -8.39
C ASN A 231 17.19 -5.25 -7.46
N ALA A 232 17.87 -6.37 -7.71
CA ALA A 232 17.68 -7.62 -6.97
C ALA A 232 17.97 -7.45 -5.47
N ASN A 233 19.00 -6.68 -5.10
CA ASN A 233 19.48 -6.49 -3.73
C ASN A 233 18.64 -5.53 -2.87
N ILE A 234 17.64 -4.85 -3.45
CA ILE A 234 16.71 -4.02 -2.68
C ILE A 234 15.78 -4.93 -1.87
N VAL A 235 15.66 -4.66 -0.57
CA VAL A 235 14.65 -5.29 0.29
C VAL A 235 13.30 -4.65 0.00
N ARG A 236 12.24 -5.46 -0.16
CA ARG A 236 10.91 -4.95 -0.54
C ARG A 236 9.85 -5.38 0.46
N PHE A 237 9.05 -4.41 0.90
CA PHE A 237 7.85 -4.59 1.71
C PHE A 237 6.64 -4.12 0.90
N SER A 238 5.63 -4.97 0.75
CA SER A 238 4.40 -4.66 0.03
C SER A 238 3.22 -5.49 0.51
N GLY A 239 2.00 -5.11 0.13
CA GLY A 239 0.83 -5.98 0.30
C GLY A 239 0.98 -7.29 -0.46
N ASP A 240 0.45 -8.39 0.09
CA ASP A 240 0.45 -9.72 -0.53
C ASP A 240 -0.38 -9.80 -1.82
N ARG A 241 -1.22 -8.79 -2.08
CA ARG A 241 -2.00 -8.63 -3.31
C ARG A 241 -1.34 -7.76 -4.37
N SER A 242 -0.16 -7.20 -4.11
CA SER A 242 0.52 -6.26 -5.02
C SER A 242 0.89 -6.83 -6.40
N GLY A 243 0.87 -8.16 -6.57
CA GLY A 243 1.04 -8.81 -7.87
C GLY A 243 -0.16 -8.63 -8.83
N GLU A 244 -1.34 -8.31 -8.29
CA GLU A 244 -2.51 -7.95 -9.10
C GLU A 244 -2.38 -6.49 -9.56
N ALA A 245 -2.52 -6.22 -10.87
CA ALA A 245 -2.29 -4.89 -11.46
C ALA A 245 -3.06 -3.75 -10.76
N GLN A 246 -4.30 -4.01 -10.34
CA GLN A 246 -5.16 -3.05 -9.64
C GLN A 246 -4.72 -2.74 -8.20
N TYR A 247 -3.92 -3.61 -7.59
CA TYR A 247 -3.40 -3.45 -6.23
C TYR A 247 -1.90 -3.09 -6.21
N ALA A 248 -1.19 -3.11 -7.34
CA ALA A 248 0.24 -2.77 -7.37
C ALA A 248 0.57 -1.39 -6.75
N THR A 249 -0.32 -0.40 -6.92
CA THR A 249 -0.15 0.97 -6.40
C THR A 249 -1.18 1.35 -5.35
N ALA A 250 -2.07 0.43 -4.95
CA ALA A 250 -3.11 0.71 -3.96
C ALA A 250 -2.47 0.93 -2.58
N PRO A 251 -2.68 2.06 -1.90
CA PRO A 251 -2.13 2.29 -0.57
C PRO A 251 -2.93 1.54 0.52
N GLY A 252 -2.40 1.48 1.74
CA GLY A 252 -3.16 0.94 2.89
C GLY A 252 -3.47 -0.56 2.87
N GLN A 253 -2.72 -1.38 2.13
CA GLN A 253 -2.92 -2.83 2.07
C GLN A 253 -2.45 -3.58 3.31
N TRP A 254 -1.62 -2.97 4.16
CA TRP A 254 -1.13 -3.54 5.42
C TRP A 254 -0.76 -2.41 6.38
N THR A 255 -0.58 -2.71 7.67
CA THR A 255 -0.40 -1.66 8.69
C THR A 255 0.93 -0.93 8.55
N GLY A 256 2.03 -1.65 8.35
CA GLY A 256 3.38 -1.08 8.32
C GLY A 256 4.34 -1.69 9.32
N ILE A 257 5.50 -1.05 9.46
CA ILE A 257 6.51 -1.37 10.48
C ILE A 257 6.24 -0.47 11.69
N VAL A 258 6.10 -1.07 12.88
CA VAL A 258 5.87 -0.34 14.13
C VAL A 258 7.07 -0.55 15.03
N LEU A 259 7.77 0.52 15.36
CA LEU A 259 8.84 0.54 16.36
C LEU A 259 8.23 0.95 17.68
N ASP A 260 8.11 0.00 18.60
CA ASP A 260 7.53 0.25 19.92
C ASP A 260 8.40 1.21 20.75
N ALA A 261 7.84 1.78 21.82
CA ALA A 261 8.53 2.70 22.71
C ALA A 261 9.86 2.16 23.24
N GLY A 262 10.03 0.83 23.35
CA GLY A 262 11.28 0.16 23.74
C GLY A 262 12.31 -0.07 22.62
N SER A 263 11.94 0.08 21.35
CA SER A 263 12.76 -0.31 20.20
C SER A 263 13.94 0.62 19.92
N ARG A 264 15.15 0.08 19.70
CA ARG A 264 16.36 0.89 19.54
C ARG A 264 17.25 0.42 18.40
N SER A 265 18.08 1.35 17.92
CA SER A 265 19.16 1.12 16.96
C SER A 265 18.66 0.55 15.63
N ASN A 266 17.49 0.99 15.19
CA ASN A 266 16.86 0.47 13.97
C ASN A 266 17.50 1.10 12.73
N VAL A 267 17.76 0.28 11.73
CA VAL A 267 18.40 0.69 10.48
C VAL A 267 17.60 0.17 9.31
N VAL A 268 17.23 1.06 8.39
CA VAL A 268 16.57 0.73 7.13
C VAL A 268 17.37 1.31 5.97
N ARG A 269 18.08 0.46 5.24
CA ARG A 269 18.90 0.87 4.11
C ARG A 269 18.40 0.20 2.83
N TYR A 270 18.52 0.86 1.68
CA TYR A 270 18.31 0.23 0.37
C TYR A 270 17.02 -0.60 0.31
N ALA A 271 15.92 0.00 0.79
CA ALA A 271 14.63 -0.65 0.93
C ALA A 271 13.56 0.08 0.11
N LEU A 272 12.58 -0.67 -0.36
CA LEU A 272 11.33 -0.16 -0.88
C LEU A 272 10.21 -0.60 0.06
N ILE A 273 9.56 0.37 0.70
CA ILE A 273 8.39 0.16 1.56
C ILE A 273 7.18 0.77 0.87
N GLN A 274 6.17 -0.03 0.60
CA GLN A 274 5.02 0.45 -0.15
C GLN A 274 3.69 -0.18 0.26
N ASN A 275 2.61 0.48 -0.17
CA ASN A 275 1.24 0.02 -0.05
C ASN A 275 0.76 -0.17 1.40
N SER A 276 1.22 0.64 2.35
CA SER A 276 0.86 0.50 3.78
C SER A 276 0.07 1.68 4.33
N THR A 277 -0.45 1.54 5.55
CA THR A 277 -1.01 2.63 6.36
C THR A 277 0.09 3.58 6.80
N PHE A 278 1.17 3.05 7.37
CA PHE A 278 2.40 3.78 7.65
C PHE A 278 3.58 3.04 7.03
N GLY A 279 4.57 3.75 6.50
CA GLY A 279 5.83 3.10 6.12
C GLY A 279 6.52 2.59 7.39
N ILE A 280 6.80 3.51 8.31
CA ILE A 280 7.32 3.24 9.65
C ILE A 280 6.60 4.13 10.68
N LEU A 281 6.13 3.53 11.78
CA LEU A 281 5.56 4.21 12.94
C LEU A 281 6.52 4.08 14.13
N LEU A 282 6.98 5.20 14.69
CA LEU A 282 7.65 5.24 15.99
C LEU A 282 6.60 5.50 17.07
N TYR A 283 6.23 4.47 17.83
CA TYR A 283 5.11 4.52 18.77
C TYR A 283 5.59 4.79 20.20
N ASN A 284 5.68 6.06 20.59
CA ASN A 284 6.04 6.47 21.96
C ASN A 284 5.12 7.60 22.48
N PRO A 285 3.79 7.37 22.59
CA PRO A 285 2.82 8.42 22.90
C PRO A 285 3.01 9.07 24.29
N LYS A 286 3.74 8.41 25.20
CA LYS A 286 4.09 8.92 26.53
C LYS A 286 5.42 9.68 26.56
N ASN A 287 6.08 9.89 25.41
CA ASN A 287 7.40 10.50 25.28
C ASN A 287 8.44 9.91 26.26
N LEU A 288 8.47 8.58 26.38
CA LEU A 288 9.43 7.88 27.22
C LEU A 288 10.86 8.10 26.71
N SER A 289 11.81 8.14 27.65
CA SER A 289 13.25 8.23 27.38
C SER A 289 13.95 6.96 27.86
N PRO A 290 14.92 6.40 27.11
CA PRO A 290 15.30 6.77 25.74
C PRO A 290 14.13 6.65 24.77
N ARG A 291 14.11 7.43 23.69
CA ARG A 291 13.06 7.40 22.64
C ARG A 291 13.35 6.29 21.63
N PRO A 292 12.33 5.69 20.97
CA PRO A 292 12.58 4.84 19.81
C PRO A 292 13.24 5.61 18.69
N ASP A 293 14.11 4.94 17.95
CA ASP A 293 14.90 5.55 16.88
C ASP A 293 14.89 4.74 15.60
N VAL A 294 15.06 5.42 14.46
CA VAL A 294 15.32 4.79 13.16
C VAL A 294 16.23 5.66 12.31
N THR A 295 17.19 5.02 11.65
CA THR A 295 17.96 5.61 10.56
C THR A 295 17.53 5.00 9.24
N ILE A 296 16.99 5.82 8.33
CA ILE A 296 16.55 5.42 7.00
C ILE A 296 17.48 6.04 5.96
N GLN A 297 18.13 5.22 5.14
CA GLN A 297 19.08 5.68 4.12
C GLN A 297 18.78 5.03 2.78
N ASN A 298 18.95 5.77 1.67
CA ASN A 298 18.91 5.23 0.31
C ASN A 298 17.65 4.37 0.05
N SER A 299 16.50 4.81 0.55
CA SER A 299 15.27 4.02 0.53
C SER A 299 14.15 4.77 -0.19
N VAL A 300 13.11 4.04 -0.57
CA VAL A 300 11.90 4.58 -1.19
C VAL A 300 10.70 4.18 -0.34
N ILE A 301 9.90 5.17 0.06
CA ILE A 301 8.65 4.96 0.79
C ILE A 301 7.52 5.56 -0.04
N ARG A 302 6.53 4.74 -0.44
CA ARG A 302 5.50 5.20 -1.37
C ARG A 302 4.15 4.50 -1.26
N TYR A 303 3.12 5.11 -1.84
CA TYR A 303 1.75 4.58 -1.80
C TYR A 303 1.29 4.32 -0.36
N ILE A 304 1.34 5.37 0.45
CA ILE A 304 1.00 5.31 1.88
C ILE A 304 -0.32 6.05 2.13
N SER A 305 -1.24 5.41 2.85
CA SER A 305 -2.53 5.99 3.22
C SER A 305 -3.13 5.25 4.40
N GLY A 306 -3.50 5.99 5.45
CA GLY A 306 -4.31 5.51 6.56
C GLY A 306 -5.79 5.88 6.43
N ALA A 307 -6.12 6.82 5.53
CA ALA A 307 -7.48 6.99 5.06
C ALA A 307 -7.99 5.68 4.45
N ASN A 308 -9.23 5.32 4.81
CA ASN A 308 -9.99 4.20 4.25
C ASN A 308 -10.15 4.37 2.73
N VAL A 309 -9.12 4.07 1.95
CA VAL A 309 -9.27 3.90 0.51
C VAL A 309 -10.16 2.68 0.32
N GLY A 310 -11.34 2.88 -0.26
CA GLY A 310 -12.45 1.92 -0.33
C GLY A 310 -12.21 0.62 -1.12
N PHE A 311 -10.97 0.14 -1.18
CA PHE A 311 -10.54 -1.03 -1.94
C PHE A 311 -10.11 -2.24 -1.09
N ALA A 312 -10.07 -2.12 0.24
CA ALA A 312 -9.86 -3.27 1.13
C ALA A 312 -10.63 -3.08 2.45
N GLY A 313 -11.61 -3.95 2.69
CA GLY A 313 -12.54 -3.89 3.83
C GLY A 313 -11.94 -4.27 5.19
N VAL A 314 -10.75 -3.77 5.53
CA VAL A 314 -10.23 -3.82 6.90
C VAL A 314 -9.62 -2.46 7.19
N ALA A 315 -10.39 -1.59 7.86
CA ALA A 315 -9.87 -0.35 8.40
C ALA A 315 -8.66 -0.68 9.29
N SER A 316 -7.50 -0.06 9.05
CA SER A 316 -6.40 -0.08 10.02
C SER A 316 -6.93 0.57 11.31
N SER A 317 -7.24 -0.25 12.30
CA SER A 317 -7.95 0.12 13.54
C SER A 317 -7.10 0.95 14.51
N THR A 318 -6.08 1.65 14.04
CA THR A 318 -5.18 2.47 14.86
C THR A 318 -5.74 3.86 15.16
N GLY A 319 -6.69 4.35 14.34
CA GLY A 319 -7.23 5.71 14.46
C GLY A 319 -6.20 6.82 14.17
N LEU A 320 -5.02 6.46 13.67
CA LEU A 320 -3.93 7.38 13.32
C LEU A 320 -3.92 7.65 11.80
N PRO A 321 -3.56 8.86 11.36
CA PRO A 321 -3.51 9.20 9.93
C PRO A 321 -2.27 8.62 9.26
N GLY A 322 -2.37 8.22 7.99
CA GLY A 322 -1.27 7.57 7.27
C GLY A 322 -0.06 8.47 7.05
N ALA A 323 1.13 7.91 7.19
CA ALA A 323 2.37 8.63 6.90
C ALA A 323 3.50 7.70 6.46
N GLY A 324 4.35 8.16 5.54
CA GLY A 324 5.58 7.44 5.21
C GLY A 324 6.43 7.16 6.45
N VAL A 325 6.66 8.20 7.26
CA VAL A 325 7.14 8.07 8.64
C VAL A 325 6.16 8.79 9.58
N LEU A 326 5.50 8.03 10.45
CA LEU A 326 4.72 8.57 11.56
C LEU A 326 5.55 8.46 12.85
N SER A 327 5.61 9.51 13.65
CA SER A 327 6.31 9.48 14.92
C SER A 327 5.48 10.09 16.02
N LEU A 328 5.26 9.33 17.09
CA LEU A 328 4.77 9.81 18.37
C LEU A 328 6.00 9.88 19.29
N SER A 329 6.63 11.05 19.40
CA SER A 329 7.80 11.29 20.29
C SER A 329 9.00 10.34 20.07
N GLY A 330 9.42 10.17 18.82
CA GLY A 330 10.57 9.33 18.43
C GLY A 330 11.80 10.11 17.98
N LYS A 331 12.77 9.39 17.40
CA LYS A 331 13.93 9.94 16.70
C LYS A 331 14.04 9.37 15.29
N ALA A 332 14.05 10.20 14.26
CA ALA A 332 14.20 9.71 12.89
C ALA A 332 15.27 10.49 12.12
N THR A 333 16.22 9.76 11.56
CA THR A 333 17.25 10.28 10.65
C THR A 333 16.98 9.73 9.25
N LEU A 334 16.72 10.62 8.29
CA LEU A 334 16.36 10.32 6.91
C LEU A 334 17.42 10.88 5.98
N GLU A 335 18.04 10.03 5.18
CA GLU A 335 19.12 10.40 4.26
C GLU A 335 18.89 9.77 2.88
N ASN A 336 19.10 10.52 1.78
CA ASN A 336 18.95 10.00 0.42
C ASN A 336 17.64 9.22 0.19
N THR A 337 16.55 9.66 0.78
CA THR A 337 15.30 8.90 0.79
C THR A 337 14.25 9.61 -0.06
N LEU A 338 13.56 8.83 -0.90
CA LEU A 338 12.41 9.30 -1.66
C LEU A 338 11.12 8.96 -0.90
N PHE A 339 10.34 9.98 -0.59
CA PHE A 339 8.92 9.84 -0.25
C PHE A 339 8.10 10.24 -1.47
N SER A 340 7.21 9.37 -1.92
CA SER A 340 6.40 9.67 -3.09
C SER A 340 5.02 9.09 -2.98
N ASP A 341 4.04 9.79 -3.57
CA ASP A 341 2.68 9.27 -3.71
C ASP A 341 2.06 8.83 -2.36
N CYS A 342 2.42 9.50 -1.26
CA CYS A 342 1.70 9.41 0.00
C CYS A 342 0.42 10.24 -0.10
N TYR A 343 -0.71 9.64 0.26
CA TYR A 343 -2.03 10.27 0.13
C TYR A 343 -2.34 11.23 1.28
N GLU A 344 -1.59 11.12 2.37
CA GLU A 344 -1.65 12.02 3.52
C GLU A 344 -0.26 12.65 3.74
N TYR A 345 0.50 12.16 4.73
CA TYR A 345 1.80 12.72 5.11
C TYR A 345 2.96 11.91 4.49
N ALA A 346 4.03 12.59 4.05
CA ALA A 346 5.32 11.92 3.89
C ALA A 346 5.93 11.67 5.28
N MET A 347 5.87 12.68 6.15
CA MET A 347 6.27 12.60 7.54
C MET A 347 5.31 13.38 8.43
N LEU A 348 4.86 12.73 9.50
CA LEU A 348 4.10 13.35 10.57
C LEU A 348 4.80 13.08 11.90
N ALA A 349 5.15 14.15 12.61
CA ALA A 349 5.77 14.09 13.92
C ALA A 349 4.87 14.74 14.96
N TYR A 350 4.43 13.95 15.93
CA TYR A 350 3.53 14.33 17.01
C TYR A 350 4.20 14.12 18.36
N GLY A 351 3.92 14.97 19.34
CA GLY A 351 4.46 14.80 20.69
C GLY A 351 5.95 15.13 20.83
N GLY A 352 6.51 16.01 20.00
CA GLY A 352 7.93 16.31 20.03
C GLY A 352 8.77 15.19 19.42
N GLY A 353 10.09 15.18 19.67
CA GLY A 353 11.00 14.23 19.03
C GLY A 353 12.26 14.89 18.47
N ASP A 354 13.11 14.10 17.82
CA ASP A 354 14.32 14.59 17.15
C ASP A 354 14.36 14.09 15.71
N TYR A 355 14.35 15.01 14.75
CA TYR A 355 14.15 14.69 13.34
C TYR A 355 15.21 15.33 12.45
N SER A 356 15.82 14.54 11.58
CA SER A 356 16.80 15.00 10.60
C SER A 356 16.46 14.48 9.21
N VAL A 357 16.37 15.38 8.23
CA VAL A 357 16.05 15.08 6.83
C VAL A 357 17.13 15.72 5.96
N ASN A 358 17.93 14.89 5.30
CA ASN A 358 19.06 15.36 4.49
C ASN A 358 19.10 14.68 3.12
N TYR A 359 19.23 15.45 2.04
CA TYR A 359 19.19 14.92 0.67
C TYR A 359 17.97 14.03 0.42
N CYS A 360 16.80 14.38 0.95
CA CYS A 360 15.57 13.66 0.69
C CYS A 360 14.74 14.37 -0.38
N THR A 361 14.07 13.61 -1.23
CA THR A 361 13.03 14.13 -2.12
C THR A 361 11.69 13.70 -1.57
N ILE A 362 10.84 14.66 -1.24
CA ILE A 362 9.45 14.45 -0.90
C ILE A 362 8.63 14.97 -2.08
N ALA A 363 7.91 14.07 -2.75
CA ALA A 363 7.16 14.34 -3.97
C ALA A 363 5.79 13.67 -3.91
N ASN A 364 4.83 14.30 -3.22
CA ASN A 364 3.50 13.74 -3.02
C ASN A 364 2.51 14.14 -4.13
N TYR A 365 2.47 13.31 -5.17
CA TYR A 365 1.60 13.42 -6.34
C TYR A 365 0.66 12.21 -6.48
N PRO A 366 -0.18 11.90 -5.47
CA PRO A 366 -1.05 10.74 -5.54
C PRO A 366 -1.91 10.79 -6.81
N ALA A 367 -2.12 9.63 -7.43
CA ALA A 367 -2.81 9.48 -8.72
C ALA A 367 -4.21 10.13 -8.74
N VAL A 368 -4.84 10.27 -7.57
CA VAL A 368 -6.07 11.06 -7.38
C VAL A 368 -5.76 12.22 -6.43
N SER A 369 -5.34 13.36 -6.99
CA SER A 369 -4.91 14.54 -6.23
C SER A 369 -6.01 15.13 -5.34
N ALA A 370 -7.29 14.99 -5.72
CA ALA A 370 -8.44 15.51 -4.97
C ALA A 370 -8.60 14.92 -3.55
N VAL A 371 -7.90 13.82 -3.23
CA VAL A 371 -7.96 13.17 -1.91
C VAL A 371 -7.03 13.83 -0.90
N ARG A 372 -5.94 14.49 -1.34
CA ARG A 372 -4.90 14.96 -0.43
C ARG A 372 -5.18 16.37 0.06
N GLN A 373 -5.34 16.49 1.38
CA GLN A 373 -5.62 17.76 2.07
C GLN A 373 -4.60 18.08 3.17
N THR A 374 -3.57 17.25 3.33
CA THR A 374 -2.58 17.39 4.40
C THR A 374 -1.21 17.78 3.84
N PRO A 375 -0.44 18.65 4.51
CA PRO A 375 0.95 18.96 4.17
C PRO A 375 1.84 17.71 4.16
N SER A 376 2.90 17.70 3.36
CA SER A 376 3.80 16.55 3.25
C SER A 376 4.56 16.33 4.55
N LEU A 377 5.03 17.42 5.15
CA LEU A 377 5.75 17.43 6.40
C LEU A 377 4.96 18.23 7.44
N THR A 378 4.57 17.56 8.52
CA THR A 378 3.88 18.21 9.64
C THR A 378 4.56 17.88 10.96
N PHE A 379 4.81 18.92 11.76
CA PHE A 379 5.48 18.80 13.06
C PHE A 379 4.67 19.51 14.13
N THR A 380 4.43 18.80 15.24
CA THR A 380 3.80 19.35 16.43
C THR A 380 4.46 18.80 17.68
N ASN A 381 4.62 19.68 18.67
CA ASN A 381 5.14 19.32 19.98
C ASN A 381 4.03 18.88 20.97
N VAL A 382 2.76 18.97 20.56
CA VAL A 382 1.60 18.60 21.38
C VAL A 382 1.57 17.09 21.59
N SER A 383 1.33 16.65 22.82
CA SER A 383 1.25 15.23 23.18
C SER A 383 0.09 14.54 22.48
N ALA A 384 0.33 13.31 22.00
CA ALA A 384 -0.69 12.47 21.38
C ALA A 384 -1.79 12.03 22.36
N LEU A 385 -1.53 12.13 23.67
CA LEU A 385 -2.45 11.71 24.73
C LEU A 385 -3.16 12.87 25.42
N ASP A 386 -2.56 14.07 25.41
CA ASP A 386 -3.09 15.25 26.07
C ASP A 386 -2.75 16.52 25.27
N THR A 387 -3.76 17.16 24.70
CA THR A 387 -3.60 18.37 23.89
C THR A 387 -3.02 19.57 24.65
N MET A 388 -3.04 19.53 25.99
CA MET A 388 -2.48 20.57 26.85
C MET A 388 -0.99 20.37 27.13
N GLN A 389 -0.47 19.15 26.92
CA GLN A 389 0.92 18.82 27.17
C GLN A 389 1.77 19.04 25.92
N ARG A 390 2.95 19.65 26.09
CA ARG A 390 3.92 19.89 25.02
C ARG A 390 5.29 19.34 25.39
N TYR A 391 5.99 18.78 24.41
CA TYR A 391 7.29 18.13 24.59
C TYR A 391 8.39 18.74 23.71
N PRO A 392 9.69 18.65 24.06
CA PRO A 392 10.76 19.17 23.22
C PRO A 392 10.77 18.54 21.82
N LEU A 393 10.89 19.39 20.80
CA LEU A 393 11.00 19.04 19.38
C LEU A 393 12.27 19.65 18.78
N SER A 394 13.02 18.86 18.03
CA SER A 394 14.15 19.31 17.23
C SER A 394 13.97 18.85 15.78
N LEU A 395 14.23 19.74 14.83
CA LEU A 395 14.07 19.48 13.41
C LEU A 395 15.22 20.06 12.60
N ARG A 396 15.80 19.23 11.74
CA ARG A 396 16.73 19.65 10.70
C ARG A 396 16.24 19.19 9.33
N VAL A 397 16.05 20.12 8.40
CA VAL A 397 15.79 19.83 6.97
C VAL A 397 16.88 20.51 6.15
N THR A 398 17.73 19.73 5.52
CA THR A 398 18.89 20.22 4.75
C THR A 398 18.98 19.56 3.39
N ASN A 399 19.46 20.29 2.39
CA ASN A 399 19.78 19.75 1.07
C ASN A 399 18.62 19.00 0.40
N SER A 400 17.37 19.30 0.77
CA SER A 400 16.21 18.46 0.46
C SER A 400 15.20 19.17 -0.43
N ILE A 401 14.32 18.39 -1.07
CA ILE A 401 13.20 18.89 -1.86
C ILE A 401 11.90 18.49 -1.16
N VAL A 402 11.05 19.46 -0.83
CA VAL A 402 9.72 19.23 -0.26
C VAL A 402 8.68 19.82 -1.20
N TRP A 403 8.01 18.94 -1.93
CA TRP A 403 7.11 19.32 -3.00
C TRP A 403 5.94 18.35 -3.16
N GLY A 404 4.87 18.80 -3.81
CA GLY A 404 3.70 17.98 -4.07
C GLY A 404 2.53 18.75 -4.66
N SER A 405 1.37 18.13 -4.56
CA SER A 405 0.12 18.55 -5.19
C SER A 405 -0.59 19.73 -4.52
N ILE A 406 -0.24 20.12 -3.28
CA ILE A 406 -0.90 21.23 -2.57
C ILE A 406 0.03 22.44 -2.41
N ASP A 407 -0.49 23.60 -2.01
CA ASP A 407 0.27 24.86 -1.97
C ASP A 407 1.22 24.99 -0.78
N ASP A 408 0.86 24.38 0.35
CA ASP A 408 1.64 24.37 1.59
C ASP A 408 2.01 22.94 1.97
N GLU A 409 3.22 22.53 1.60
CA GLU A 409 3.73 21.17 1.86
C GLU A 409 4.41 21.03 3.23
N LEU A 410 4.49 22.12 3.99
CA LEU A 410 5.03 22.17 5.35
C LEU A 410 4.01 22.77 6.31
N LEU A 411 3.96 22.22 7.52
CA LEU A 411 3.18 22.78 8.62
C LEU A 411 3.89 22.58 9.95
N PHE A 412 4.08 23.69 10.66
CA PHE A 412 4.61 23.75 12.02
C PHE A 412 3.51 24.21 12.96
N GLN A 413 3.04 23.32 13.82
CA GLN A 413 2.09 23.66 14.88
C GLN A 413 2.87 24.04 16.13
N HIS A 414 2.44 25.10 16.82
CA HIS A 414 3.10 25.62 18.03
C HIS A 414 4.60 25.91 17.85
N TYR A 415 4.98 26.40 16.66
CA TYR A 415 6.36 26.64 16.25
C TYR A 415 7.21 27.43 17.26
N ASP A 416 6.62 28.45 17.89
CA ASP A 416 7.33 29.31 18.85
C ASP A 416 7.93 28.56 20.04
N ASP A 417 7.38 27.40 20.40
CA ASP A 417 7.86 26.58 21.51
C ASP A 417 9.20 25.87 21.23
N TYR A 418 9.53 25.67 19.95
CA TYR A 418 10.71 24.89 19.54
C TYR A 418 11.53 25.56 18.42
N LYS A 419 11.24 26.83 18.09
CA LYS A 419 11.90 27.57 17.00
C LYS A 419 13.42 27.60 17.06
N SER A 420 14.02 27.59 18.26
CA SER A 420 15.47 27.57 18.46
C SER A 420 16.13 26.25 18.05
N SER A 421 15.34 25.18 17.92
CA SER A 421 15.77 23.84 17.55
C SER A 421 15.38 23.46 16.12
N VAL A 422 14.94 24.43 15.31
CA VAL A 422 14.57 24.22 13.90
C VAL A 422 15.65 24.79 12.98
N VAL A 423 16.18 23.95 12.11
CA VAL A 423 17.13 24.33 11.06
C VAL A 423 16.58 23.88 9.71
N ILE A 424 16.17 24.81 8.87
CA ILE A 424 15.71 24.54 7.51
C ILE A 424 16.54 25.38 6.56
N GLN A 425 17.46 24.72 5.84
CA GLN A 425 18.44 25.40 5.00
C GLN A 425 18.75 24.60 3.73
N ASN A 426 19.19 25.30 2.70
CA ASN A 426 19.59 24.78 1.39
C ASN A 426 18.59 23.77 0.84
N SER A 427 17.31 24.10 0.90
CA SER A 427 16.23 23.20 0.50
C SER A 427 15.27 23.89 -0.46
N LEU A 428 14.66 23.12 -1.36
CA LEU A 428 13.60 23.57 -2.26
C LEU A 428 12.25 23.22 -1.64
N LEU A 429 11.44 24.21 -1.31
CA LEU A 429 10.23 24.03 -0.49
C LEU A 429 9.01 24.67 -1.16
N LYS A 430 7.88 23.96 -1.18
CA LYS A 430 6.59 24.51 -1.58
C LYS A 430 5.82 25.00 -0.34
N THR A 431 5.69 26.31 -0.19
CA THR A 431 4.91 26.92 0.89
C THR A 431 4.59 28.39 0.60
N GLN A 432 3.31 28.74 0.73
CA GLN A 432 2.84 30.12 0.75
C GLN A 432 2.87 30.69 2.18
N LEU A 433 2.64 29.84 3.19
CA LEU A 433 2.54 30.22 4.59
C LEU A 433 3.86 30.77 5.17
N TYR A 434 5.00 30.23 4.73
CA TYR A 434 6.33 30.53 5.28
C TYR A 434 7.25 31.28 4.31
N LYS A 435 6.68 32.02 3.35
CA LYS A 435 7.44 32.73 2.31
C LYS A 435 8.12 34.04 2.76
N ALA A 436 8.03 34.40 4.03
CA ALA A 436 8.64 35.63 4.55
C ALA A 436 10.17 35.47 4.71
N ALA A 437 10.89 36.58 4.63
CA ALA A 437 12.34 36.62 4.90
C ALA A 437 12.66 36.83 6.40
N THR A 438 11.65 37.18 7.20
CA THR A 438 11.77 37.42 8.65
C THR A 438 10.82 36.52 9.41
N ASP A 439 11.21 36.13 10.61
CA ASP A 439 10.37 35.36 11.51
C ASP A 439 9.15 36.19 11.96
N ALA A 440 8.02 35.53 12.15
CA ALA A 440 6.83 36.07 12.78
C ALA A 440 6.27 35.06 13.79
N ALA A 441 5.29 35.47 14.60
CA ALA A 441 4.63 34.57 15.55
C ALA A 441 4.11 33.32 14.84
N GLY A 442 4.57 32.14 15.29
CA GLY A 442 4.23 30.84 14.73
C GLY A 442 4.78 30.56 13.32
N LYS A 443 5.62 31.43 12.73
CA LYS A 443 6.05 31.32 11.33
C LYS A 443 7.55 31.57 11.17
N PRO A 444 8.35 30.57 10.76
CA PRO A 444 9.74 30.81 10.38
C PRO A 444 9.84 31.67 9.11
N GLY A 445 10.84 32.55 9.07
CA GLY A 445 11.24 33.28 7.87
C GLY A 445 12.14 32.43 6.99
N LEU A 446 11.56 31.56 6.15
CA LEU A 446 12.35 30.59 5.37
C LEU A 446 13.13 31.22 4.20
N LEU A 447 12.87 32.49 3.83
CA LEU A 447 13.69 33.27 2.89
C LEU A 447 14.78 34.11 3.57
N LYS A 448 15.02 33.94 4.88
CA LYS A 448 16.07 34.67 5.59
C LYS A 448 17.43 34.47 4.92
N THR A 449 18.16 35.56 4.73
CA THR A 449 19.52 35.55 4.16
C THR A 449 20.42 34.56 4.92
N GLY A 450 21.16 33.75 4.18
CA GLY A 450 22.05 32.72 4.73
C GLY A 450 21.42 31.33 4.84
N LEU A 451 20.09 31.19 4.76
CA LEU A 451 19.45 29.87 4.74
C LEU A 451 19.58 29.16 3.39
N ASN A 452 19.83 29.87 2.29
CA ASN A 452 19.96 29.31 0.93
C ASN A 452 18.75 28.48 0.43
N ASN A 453 17.58 28.65 1.04
CA ASN A 453 16.35 27.99 0.61
C ASN A 453 15.82 28.59 -0.71
N LEU A 454 15.12 27.75 -1.47
CA LEU A 454 14.36 28.14 -2.64
C LEU A 454 12.89 27.87 -2.35
N LEU A 455 12.03 28.87 -2.46
CA LEU A 455 10.60 28.70 -2.20
C LEU A 455 9.79 28.82 -3.47
N ASN A 456 8.81 27.92 -3.63
CA ASN A 456 7.81 27.94 -4.70
C ASN A 456 8.39 28.00 -6.13
N ALA A 457 9.65 27.60 -6.31
CA ALA A 457 10.25 27.38 -7.62
C ALA A 457 10.05 25.91 -8.01
N ASP A 458 9.50 25.66 -9.20
CA ASP A 458 9.21 24.30 -9.68
C ASP A 458 10.51 23.45 -9.70
N PRO A 459 10.55 22.28 -9.02
CA PRO A 459 11.67 21.36 -9.08
C PRO A 459 11.95 20.83 -10.49
N LYS A 460 11.00 20.93 -11.43
CA LYS A 460 11.08 20.37 -12.78
C LYS A 460 11.41 18.88 -12.75
N PHE A 461 10.62 18.10 -12.02
CA PHE A 461 10.72 16.64 -12.07
C PHE A 461 10.45 16.13 -13.50
N VAL A 462 11.19 15.10 -13.93
CA VAL A 462 11.11 14.55 -15.29
C VAL A 462 9.70 14.08 -15.65
N ARG A 463 8.99 13.42 -14.73
CA ARG A 463 7.63 12.94 -14.97
C ARG A 463 6.82 12.86 -13.67
N ILE A 464 5.65 13.49 -13.62
CA ILE A 464 4.75 13.50 -12.46
C ILE A 464 3.31 13.20 -12.88
N ASN A 465 2.44 12.90 -11.91
CA ASN A 465 1.00 12.65 -12.11
C ASN A 465 0.68 11.53 -13.10
N THR A 466 1.52 10.50 -13.15
CA THR A 466 1.25 9.25 -13.85
C THR A 466 0.80 8.19 -12.84
N ALA A 467 -0.17 7.35 -13.21
CA ALA A 467 -0.78 6.39 -12.29
C ALA A 467 0.21 5.36 -11.69
N SER A 468 1.37 5.13 -12.32
CA SER A 468 2.33 4.10 -11.87
C SER A 468 3.78 4.31 -12.28
N ASN A 469 4.14 5.44 -12.92
CA ASN A 469 5.45 5.60 -13.56
C ASN A 469 6.08 6.97 -13.30
N ASN A 470 5.86 7.57 -12.13
CA ASN A 470 6.45 8.87 -11.80
C ASN A 470 7.99 8.78 -11.77
N ASP A 471 8.63 9.85 -12.21
CA ASP A 471 10.08 10.00 -12.29
C ASP A 471 10.48 11.34 -11.67
N TYR A 472 11.08 11.26 -10.48
CA TYR A 472 11.44 12.40 -9.65
C TYR A 472 12.91 12.82 -9.80
N HIS A 473 13.60 12.36 -10.85
CA HIS A 473 14.85 12.99 -11.26
C HIS A 473 14.59 14.45 -11.68
N LEU A 474 15.61 15.28 -11.58
CA LEU A 474 15.54 16.69 -11.97
C LEU A 474 15.81 16.83 -13.47
N ALA A 475 14.94 17.54 -14.17
CA ALA A 475 15.14 17.89 -15.57
C ALA A 475 16.10 19.07 -15.73
N ALA A 476 16.60 19.26 -16.96
CA ALA A 476 17.46 20.38 -17.30
C ALA A 476 16.83 21.73 -16.92
N GLY A 477 17.63 22.60 -16.31
CA GLY A 477 17.20 23.92 -15.85
C GLY A 477 16.34 23.91 -14.58
N SER A 478 16.28 22.79 -13.85
CA SER A 478 15.73 22.77 -12.50
C SER A 478 16.53 23.72 -11.58
N PRO A 479 15.86 24.51 -10.71
CA PRO A 479 16.53 25.38 -9.76
C PRO A 479 17.22 24.61 -8.63
N ALA A 480 16.92 23.32 -8.47
CA ALA A 480 17.53 22.44 -7.49
C ALA A 480 18.88 21.84 -7.94
N LEU A 481 19.32 22.12 -9.17
CA LEU A 481 20.62 21.67 -9.67
C LEU A 481 21.77 22.51 -9.11
N ALA A 482 22.93 21.88 -8.95
CA ALA A 482 24.21 22.53 -8.68
C ALA A 482 24.18 23.56 -7.54
N ARG A 483 23.68 23.16 -6.37
CA ARG A 483 23.51 24.03 -5.20
C ARG A 483 24.77 24.12 -4.36
N PRO A 484 24.91 25.17 -3.51
CA PRO A 484 26.04 25.27 -2.60
C PRO A 484 26.17 24.03 -1.72
N LEU A 485 27.40 23.53 -1.58
CA LEU A 485 27.72 22.47 -0.63
C LEU A 485 27.47 22.95 0.81
N LEU A 486 26.54 22.30 1.52
CA LEU A 486 26.37 22.48 2.97
C LEU A 486 26.45 21.13 3.71
N PRO A 487 27.22 21.04 4.82
CA PRO A 487 27.26 19.85 5.66
C PRO A 487 25.91 19.52 6.33
N PRO A 488 25.61 18.23 6.60
CA PRO A 488 26.45 17.07 6.28
C PRO A 488 26.32 16.67 4.80
N PHE A 489 27.46 16.55 4.12
CA PHE A 489 27.53 16.11 2.73
C PHE A 489 27.41 14.59 2.64
N ILE A 490 26.61 14.10 1.70
CA ILE A 490 26.50 12.68 1.40
C ILE A 490 27.05 12.43 0.00
N PRO A 491 28.18 11.72 -0.16
CA PRO A 491 28.90 11.65 -1.44
C PRO A 491 28.19 10.93 -2.58
N ARG A 492 27.15 10.15 -2.28
CA ARG A 492 26.38 9.40 -3.27
C ARG A 492 24.90 9.62 -3.04
N ASP A 493 24.13 9.59 -4.12
CA ASP A 493 22.69 9.79 -4.11
C ASP A 493 21.91 8.48 -3.81
N LEU A 494 20.58 8.51 -3.91
CA LEU A 494 19.70 7.36 -3.75
C LEU A 494 20.03 6.21 -4.70
N LEU A 495 20.42 6.53 -5.94
CA LEU A 495 20.82 5.55 -6.95
C LEU A 495 22.26 5.10 -6.81
N ASN A 496 22.97 5.51 -5.76
CA ASN A 496 24.39 5.26 -5.53
C ASN A 496 25.30 5.91 -6.59
N LEU A 497 24.83 6.93 -7.30
CA LEU A 497 25.65 7.74 -8.21
C LEU A 497 26.44 8.79 -7.41
N PRO A 498 27.69 9.12 -7.81
CA PRO A 498 28.50 10.13 -7.14
C PRO A 498 27.88 11.52 -7.27
N ARG A 499 27.82 12.25 -6.15
CA ARG A 499 27.44 13.67 -6.14
C ARG A 499 28.61 14.55 -6.49
N ASN A 500 28.33 15.71 -7.08
CA ASN A 500 29.33 16.74 -7.24
C ASN A 500 29.77 17.26 -5.86
N ALA A 501 31.06 17.17 -5.56
CA ALA A 501 31.61 17.52 -4.26
C ALA A 501 31.64 19.04 -3.96
N ALA A 502 31.43 19.90 -4.96
CA ALA A 502 31.39 21.35 -4.80
C ALA A 502 29.98 21.92 -4.95
N THR A 503 29.20 21.35 -5.88
CA THR A 503 27.87 21.82 -6.23
C THR A 503 26.89 20.66 -6.38
N PRO A 504 26.53 19.96 -5.29
CA PRO A 504 25.58 18.85 -5.36
C PRO A 504 24.16 19.32 -5.72
N ASP A 505 23.36 18.43 -6.29
CA ASP A 505 21.93 18.68 -6.48
C ASP A 505 21.16 18.51 -5.17
N LEU A 506 20.02 19.21 -5.01
CA LEU A 506 19.13 18.96 -3.88
C LEU A 506 18.35 17.67 -4.05
N GLY A 507 17.96 17.10 -2.91
CA GLY A 507 17.09 15.94 -2.86
C GLY A 507 17.83 14.62 -3.04
N ALA A 508 17.05 13.56 -3.25
CA ALA A 508 17.53 12.18 -3.23
C ALA A 508 18.35 11.79 -4.46
N TYR A 509 18.27 12.53 -5.56
CA TYR A 509 18.94 12.19 -6.82
C TYR A 509 20.04 13.20 -7.14
N GLU A 510 21.08 12.73 -7.82
CA GLU A 510 22.05 13.57 -8.49
C GLU A 510 21.89 13.44 -10.01
N THR A 511 21.93 14.58 -10.71
CA THR A 511 21.90 14.59 -12.17
C THR A 511 23.30 14.34 -12.71
N THR A 512 23.53 13.15 -13.29
CA THR A 512 24.73 12.93 -14.10
C THR A 512 24.48 13.52 -15.49
N LYS A 513 25.29 14.52 -15.87
CA LYS A 513 25.19 15.22 -17.17
C LYS A 513 25.11 14.28 -18.36
#